data_AF-A0A947RVL1-F1
#
_entry.id   AF-A0A947RVL1-F1
#
_cell.length_a   1.000
_cell.length_b   1.000
_cell.length_c   1.000
_cell.angle_alpha   90.00
_cell.angle_beta   90.00
_cell.angle_gamma   90.00
#
_symmetry.space_group_name_H-M   'P 1'
#
loop_
_entity.id
_entity.type
_entity.pdbx_description
1 polymer ?
#
loop_
_entity_poly.entity_id
_entity_poly.type
_entity_poly.pdbx_seq_one_letter_code
_entity_poly.pdbx_strand_id
1 'polypeptide(L)'
;FFEEVKKCLSPKGLMSFSVTSSENYIGGELGDYLGSLYISAEKVFPEVLLLPGDPACFLAARSKGVIEDDWEEMARRLYERGVTTKYVKGGYLSDRFARTRLDQIAGEMGKRYGKVEVNSDLDPISYLYAVSFWNTHFDGPGIAGMLKGAKRPVIWAAAAAICGLILLFFILGGRRARDKAVLGALTAAGFSEMIMQVAVILSFQAIYGYAFYKIGIIIASFMAGLALGGVIWGGISRNFENKMKALILVQIGVCIMPLSLPLLFVWLSGTHSAAISALGAGILLPLSPLVFGVLGGIQFPLAAGIYREGKSEIGHAAGIAYGADLTGACIGALLGASLLIPVLGIVGACFAAALMNVTILAVLMLS
;
A
#
# COMPACT_ATOMS: atom_id res chain seq x y z
N PHE A 1 -12.00 -7.73 -5.00
CA PHE A 1 -12.15 -8.09 -6.45
C PHE A 1 -12.84 -9.44 -6.73
N PHE A 2 -12.26 -10.60 -6.36
CA PHE A 2 -12.81 -11.92 -6.77
C PHE A 2 -14.27 -12.16 -6.37
N GLU A 3 -14.69 -11.67 -5.20
CA GLU A 3 -16.07 -11.77 -4.74
C GLU A 3 -17.06 -11.05 -5.68
N GLU A 4 -16.68 -9.87 -6.18
CA GLU A 4 -17.49 -9.11 -7.15
C GLU A 4 -17.62 -9.87 -8.47
N VAL A 5 -16.53 -10.46 -8.96
CA VAL A 5 -16.58 -11.30 -10.17
C VAL A 5 -17.51 -12.50 -9.96
N LYS A 6 -17.43 -13.18 -8.82
CA LYS A 6 -18.31 -14.32 -8.51
C LYS A 6 -19.79 -13.94 -8.52
N LYS A 7 -20.16 -12.73 -8.09
CA LYS A 7 -21.55 -12.23 -8.13
C LYS A 7 -22.05 -12.06 -9.57
N CYS A 8 -21.18 -11.68 -10.50
CA CYS A 8 -21.52 -11.47 -11.90
C CYS A 8 -21.57 -12.75 -12.76
N LEU A 9 -20.93 -13.85 -12.32
CA LEU A 9 -20.88 -15.10 -13.10
C LEU A 9 -22.19 -15.89 -13.01
N SER A 10 -22.59 -16.58 -14.08
CA SER A 10 -23.67 -17.58 -14.02
C SER A 10 -23.25 -18.80 -13.16
N PRO A 11 -24.17 -19.70 -12.75
CA PRO A 11 -23.81 -20.90 -11.99
C PRO A 11 -22.76 -21.80 -12.65
N LYS A 12 -22.71 -21.81 -13.98
CA LYS A 12 -21.67 -22.49 -14.80
C LYS A 12 -20.64 -21.51 -15.38
N GLY A 13 -20.54 -20.32 -14.81
CA GLY A 13 -19.62 -19.28 -15.24
C GLY A 13 -18.19 -19.57 -14.81
N LEU A 14 -17.26 -19.21 -15.69
CA LEU A 14 -15.82 -19.35 -15.52
C LEU A 14 -15.17 -17.96 -15.61
N MET A 15 -14.29 -17.65 -14.68
CA MET A 15 -13.38 -16.52 -14.76
C MET A 15 -12.00 -17.02 -15.19
N SER A 16 -11.35 -16.28 -16.09
CA SER A 16 -9.93 -16.49 -16.41
C SER A 16 -9.16 -15.19 -16.22
N PHE A 17 -7.98 -15.27 -15.65
CA PHE A 17 -7.01 -14.19 -15.63
C PHE A 17 -5.59 -14.75 -15.74
N SER A 18 -4.65 -13.92 -16.17
CA SER A 18 -3.27 -14.35 -16.37
C SER A 18 -2.29 -13.40 -15.71
N VAL A 19 -1.19 -13.95 -15.21
CA VAL A 19 -0.10 -13.20 -14.59
C VAL A 19 1.23 -13.65 -15.16
N THR A 20 2.19 -12.73 -15.20
CA THR A 20 3.58 -13.04 -15.59
C THR A 20 4.12 -14.17 -14.72
N SER A 21 4.76 -15.14 -15.36
CA SER A 21 5.27 -16.35 -14.71
C SER A 21 6.46 -16.90 -15.53
N SER A 22 7.00 -18.05 -15.15
CA SER A 22 7.96 -18.78 -15.98
C SER A 22 7.28 -19.96 -16.68
N GLU A 23 7.82 -20.39 -17.82
CA GLU A 23 7.29 -21.53 -18.56
C GLU A 23 7.50 -22.87 -17.84
N ASN A 24 8.67 -23.07 -17.21
CA ASN A 24 9.15 -24.39 -16.82
C ASN A 24 9.57 -24.53 -15.35
N TYR A 25 9.72 -23.44 -14.59
CA TYR A 25 10.24 -23.52 -13.22
C TYR A 25 9.58 -22.53 -12.25
N ILE A 26 8.78 -23.07 -11.33
CA ILE A 26 8.23 -22.29 -10.22
C ILE A 26 9.22 -22.31 -9.07
N GLY A 27 10.05 -21.26 -9.00
CA GLY A 27 10.98 -21.04 -7.89
C GLY A 27 10.30 -20.63 -6.59
N GLY A 28 11.10 -20.33 -5.57
CA GLY A 28 10.63 -19.89 -4.26
C GLY A 28 9.68 -18.70 -4.34
N GLU A 29 10.15 -17.58 -4.88
CA GLU A 29 9.48 -16.28 -4.90
C GLU A 29 8.31 -16.28 -5.89
N LEU A 30 8.47 -16.89 -7.07
CA LEU A 30 7.37 -17.06 -8.04
C LEU A 30 6.25 -17.92 -7.43
N GLY A 31 6.61 -18.99 -6.72
CA GLY A 31 5.62 -19.84 -6.04
C GLY A 31 4.91 -19.13 -4.89
N ASP A 32 5.58 -18.21 -4.17
CA ASP A 32 4.91 -17.39 -3.16
C ASP A 32 3.90 -16.42 -3.79
N TYR A 33 4.28 -15.78 -4.90
CA TYR A 33 3.40 -14.89 -5.66
C TYR A 33 2.17 -15.62 -6.23
N LEU A 34 2.39 -16.72 -6.97
CA LEU A 34 1.31 -17.52 -7.53
C LEU A 34 0.44 -18.15 -6.43
N GLY A 35 1.06 -18.62 -5.35
CA GLY A 35 0.37 -19.23 -4.21
C GLY A 35 -0.55 -18.25 -3.48
N SER A 36 -0.09 -17.01 -3.27
CA SER A 36 -0.91 -15.94 -2.69
C SER A 36 -2.17 -15.69 -3.54
N LEU A 37 -2.01 -15.59 -4.86
CA LEU A 37 -3.15 -15.42 -5.78
C LEU A 37 -4.07 -16.64 -5.82
N TYR A 38 -3.50 -17.85 -5.84
CA TYR A 38 -4.23 -19.12 -5.87
C TYR A 38 -5.13 -19.28 -4.64
N ILE A 39 -4.56 -19.16 -3.43
CA ILE A 39 -5.28 -19.29 -2.16
C ILE A 39 -6.32 -18.17 -2.02
N SER A 40 -6.03 -16.98 -2.52
CA SER A 40 -7.00 -15.87 -2.52
C SER A 40 -8.19 -16.15 -3.44
N ALA A 41 -7.96 -16.77 -4.60
CA ALA A 41 -9.03 -17.18 -5.51
C ALA A 41 -9.85 -18.33 -4.90
N GLU A 42 -9.23 -19.33 -4.29
CA GLU A 42 -9.91 -20.48 -3.66
C GLU A 42 -10.80 -20.11 -2.48
N LYS A 43 -10.47 -19.04 -1.74
CA LYS A 43 -11.37 -18.52 -0.70
C LYS A 43 -12.71 -18.07 -1.25
N VAL A 44 -12.78 -17.72 -2.53
CA VAL A 44 -13.99 -17.21 -3.19
C VAL A 44 -14.61 -18.27 -4.09
N PHE A 45 -13.81 -18.94 -4.92
CA PHE A 45 -14.27 -19.89 -5.93
C PHE A 45 -14.13 -21.33 -5.45
N PRO A 46 -15.19 -22.17 -5.55
CA PRO A 46 -15.13 -23.58 -5.14
C PRO A 46 -14.16 -24.46 -5.93
N GLU A 47 -13.71 -24.00 -7.09
CA GLU A 47 -12.83 -24.74 -8.00
C GLU A 47 -11.90 -23.74 -8.69
N VAL A 48 -10.58 -23.92 -8.52
CA VAL A 48 -9.52 -23.08 -9.10
C VAL A 48 -8.44 -23.97 -9.70
N LEU A 49 -8.14 -23.76 -10.98
CA LEU A 49 -7.07 -24.43 -11.71
C LEU A 49 -6.02 -23.41 -12.15
N LEU A 50 -4.76 -23.70 -11.86
CA LEU A 50 -3.62 -22.91 -12.34
C LEU A 50 -2.90 -23.67 -13.46
N LEU A 51 -2.90 -23.07 -14.65
CA LEU A 51 -2.20 -23.58 -15.81
C LEU A 51 -0.78 -22.99 -15.89
N PRO A 52 0.26 -23.83 -16.01
CA PRO A 52 1.65 -23.38 -16.17
C PRO A 52 1.85 -22.59 -17.45
N GLY A 53 2.87 -21.72 -17.47
CA GLY A 53 3.30 -21.00 -18.67
C GLY A 53 3.78 -19.59 -18.35
N ASP A 54 4.26 -18.89 -19.38
CA ASP A 54 4.35 -17.44 -19.37
C ASP A 54 3.41 -16.84 -20.44
N PRO A 55 2.27 -16.25 -20.06
CA PRO A 55 1.81 -16.07 -18.68
C PRO A 55 1.20 -17.35 -18.09
N ALA A 56 1.20 -17.43 -16.75
CA ALA A 56 0.44 -18.43 -16.01
C ALA A 56 -1.04 -18.04 -16.05
N CYS A 57 -1.92 -19.01 -16.30
CA CYS A 57 -3.35 -18.76 -16.45
C CYS A 57 -4.13 -19.38 -15.30
N PHE A 58 -4.88 -18.56 -14.59
CA PHE A 58 -5.81 -19.00 -13.57
C PHE A 58 -7.19 -19.16 -14.19
N LEU A 59 -7.83 -20.29 -13.91
CA LEU A 59 -9.23 -20.56 -14.19
C LEU A 59 -9.94 -20.74 -12.85
N ALA A 60 -11.03 -20.00 -12.63
CA ALA A 60 -11.79 -20.04 -11.39
C ALA A 60 -13.28 -20.14 -11.70
N ALA A 61 -13.93 -21.18 -11.18
CA ALA A 61 -15.33 -21.48 -11.48
C ALA A 61 -16.27 -21.22 -10.30
N ARG A 62 -17.50 -20.81 -10.60
CA ARG A 62 -18.53 -20.54 -9.57
C ARG A 62 -19.02 -21.81 -8.87
N SER A 63 -18.94 -22.96 -9.54
CA SER A 63 -19.37 -24.28 -9.05
C SER A 63 -18.32 -25.32 -9.42
N LYS A 64 -18.25 -26.42 -8.67
CA LYS A 64 -17.34 -27.54 -8.97
C LYS A 64 -17.73 -28.28 -10.25
N GLY A 65 -16.75 -28.86 -10.94
CA GLY A 65 -16.95 -29.63 -12.17
C GLY A 65 -17.31 -28.77 -13.38
N VAL A 66 -16.98 -27.48 -13.33
CA VAL A 66 -17.18 -26.55 -14.46
C VAL A 66 -15.90 -26.42 -15.27
N ILE A 67 -14.74 -26.50 -14.60
CA ILE A 67 -13.46 -26.48 -15.29
C ILE A 67 -13.26 -27.82 -16.00
N GLU A 68 -13.09 -27.77 -17.32
CA GLU A 68 -12.68 -28.91 -18.14
C GLU A 68 -11.15 -28.97 -18.14
N ASP A 69 -10.58 -30.04 -17.58
CA ASP A 69 -9.14 -30.30 -17.57
C ASP A 69 -8.73 -31.39 -18.59
N ASP A 70 -9.70 -32.04 -19.25
CA ASP A 70 -9.44 -32.99 -20.32
C ASP A 70 -9.24 -32.29 -21.67
N TRP A 71 -8.00 -32.33 -22.15
CA TRP A 71 -7.60 -31.71 -23.42
C TRP A 71 -8.29 -32.34 -24.63
N GLU A 72 -8.65 -33.63 -24.58
CA GLU A 72 -9.31 -34.32 -25.69
C GLU A 72 -10.72 -33.77 -25.88
N GLU A 73 -11.46 -33.62 -24.78
CA GLU A 73 -12.80 -33.05 -24.77
C GLU A 73 -12.79 -31.57 -25.20
N MET A 74 -11.80 -30.78 -24.77
CA MET A 74 -11.62 -29.42 -25.26
C MET A 74 -11.31 -29.37 -26.76
N ALA A 75 -10.45 -30.24 -27.26
CA ALA A 75 -10.13 -30.33 -28.69
C ALA A 75 -11.35 -30.75 -29.52
N ARG A 76 -12.15 -31.70 -29.01
CA ARG A 76 -13.44 -32.11 -29.62
C ARG A 76 -14.39 -30.93 -29.72
N ARG A 77 -14.59 -30.18 -28.63
CA ARG A 77 -15.45 -28.98 -28.60
C ARG A 77 -14.95 -27.89 -29.55
N LEU A 78 -13.64 -27.70 -29.68
CA LEU A 78 -13.05 -26.74 -30.61
C LEU A 78 -13.42 -27.08 -32.06
N TYR A 79 -13.30 -28.37 -32.42
CA TYR A 79 -13.64 -28.88 -33.75
C TYR A 79 -15.14 -28.79 -34.02
N GLU A 80 -15.99 -29.26 -33.10
CA GLU A 80 -17.46 -29.23 -33.24
C GLU A 80 -18.03 -27.83 -33.38
N ARG A 81 -17.41 -26.84 -32.73
CA ARG A 81 -17.82 -25.44 -32.79
C ARG A 81 -17.21 -24.68 -33.97
N GLY A 82 -16.38 -25.34 -34.79
CA GLY A 82 -15.73 -24.73 -35.95
C GLY A 82 -14.83 -23.54 -35.60
N VAL A 83 -14.20 -23.56 -34.42
CA VAL A 83 -13.38 -22.43 -33.95
C VAL A 83 -12.01 -22.48 -34.63
N THR A 84 -11.75 -21.56 -35.56
CA THR A 84 -10.47 -21.44 -36.26
C THR A 84 -9.40 -20.82 -35.36
N THR A 85 -8.35 -21.59 -35.02
CA THR A 85 -7.23 -21.14 -34.18
C THR A 85 -5.90 -21.18 -34.95
N LYS A 86 -5.00 -20.22 -34.67
CA LYS A 86 -3.64 -20.22 -35.24
C LYS A 86 -2.69 -21.15 -34.48
N TYR A 87 -2.70 -21.06 -33.14
CA TYR A 87 -1.77 -21.77 -32.26
C TYR A 87 -2.42 -22.80 -31.34
N VAL A 88 -3.65 -22.55 -30.88
CA VAL A 88 -4.36 -23.40 -29.91
C VAL A 88 -5.00 -24.60 -30.63
N LYS A 89 -4.23 -25.68 -30.80
CA LYS A 89 -4.65 -26.96 -31.41
C LYS A 89 -4.59 -28.11 -30.39
N GLY A 90 -5.02 -29.31 -30.78
CA GLY A 90 -4.97 -30.50 -29.90
C GLY A 90 -3.61 -30.72 -29.24
N GLY A 91 -2.51 -30.68 -30.00
CA GLY A 91 -1.15 -30.82 -29.46
C GLY A 91 -0.72 -29.70 -28.48
N TYR A 92 -1.25 -28.49 -28.64
CA TYR A 92 -1.00 -27.39 -27.69
C TYR A 92 -1.80 -27.62 -26.39
N LEU A 93 -3.05 -28.04 -26.50
CA LEU A 93 -3.90 -28.35 -25.35
C LEU A 93 -3.34 -29.56 -24.58
N SER A 94 -2.84 -30.60 -25.28
CA SER A 94 -2.25 -31.77 -24.63
C SER A 94 -1.01 -31.43 -23.82
N ASP A 95 -0.19 -30.46 -24.26
CA ASP A 95 0.95 -29.96 -23.48
C ASP A 95 0.52 -29.08 -22.31
N ARG A 96 -0.41 -28.14 -22.52
CA ARG A 96 -0.85 -27.20 -21.47
C ARG A 96 -1.64 -27.87 -20.35
N PHE A 97 -2.38 -28.93 -20.66
CA PHE A 97 -3.20 -29.70 -19.71
C PHE A 97 -2.60 -31.08 -19.41
N ALA A 98 -1.30 -31.27 -19.65
CA ALA A 98 -0.61 -32.50 -19.28
C ALA A 98 -0.75 -32.74 -17.76
N ARG A 99 -1.34 -33.90 -17.38
CA ARG A 99 -1.61 -34.25 -15.97
C ARG A 99 -0.37 -34.12 -15.08
N THR A 100 0.78 -34.54 -15.58
CA THR A 100 2.07 -34.43 -14.86
C THR A 100 2.41 -32.99 -14.48
N ARG A 101 2.12 -32.00 -15.35
CA ARG A 101 2.38 -30.57 -15.06
C ARG A 101 1.34 -30.00 -14.11
N LEU A 102 0.07 -30.38 -14.26
CA LEU A 102 -1.00 -29.96 -13.36
C LEU A 102 -0.77 -30.48 -11.95
N ASP A 103 -0.42 -31.75 -11.79
CA ASP A 103 -0.10 -32.37 -10.50
C ASP A 103 1.13 -31.72 -9.84
N GLN A 104 2.16 -31.40 -10.65
CA GLN A 104 3.36 -30.71 -10.16
C GLN A 104 3.02 -29.32 -9.61
N ILE A 105 2.21 -28.54 -10.33
CA ILE A 105 1.77 -27.21 -9.86
C ILE A 105 0.88 -27.32 -8.64
N ALA A 106 -0.09 -28.23 -8.64
CA ALA A 106 -0.95 -28.46 -7.49
C ALA A 106 -0.12 -28.80 -6.24
N GLY A 107 0.92 -29.63 -6.40
CA GLY A 107 1.89 -29.93 -5.36
C GLY A 107 2.67 -28.70 -4.89
N GLU A 108 3.14 -27.84 -5.80
CA GLU A 108 3.83 -26.59 -5.44
C GLU A 108 2.92 -25.59 -4.73
N MET A 109 1.67 -25.42 -5.16
CA MET A 109 0.68 -24.57 -4.47
C MET A 109 0.32 -25.16 -3.10
N GLY A 110 0.19 -26.48 -3.01
CA GLY A 110 0.01 -27.24 -1.77
C GLY A 110 1.06 -26.94 -0.70
N LYS A 111 2.32 -26.70 -1.11
CA LYS A 111 3.41 -26.35 -0.18
C LYS A 111 3.31 -24.94 0.40
N ARG A 112 2.44 -24.07 -0.14
CA ARG A 112 2.31 -22.65 0.23
C ARG A 112 1.19 -22.37 1.22
N TYR A 113 0.24 -23.29 1.41
CA TYR A 113 -0.74 -23.16 2.48
C TYR A 113 -0.06 -22.98 3.84
N GLY A 114 -0.51 -21.97 4.60
CA GLY A 114 0.08 -21.60 5.88
C GLY A 114 1.44 -20.88 5.81
N LYS A 115 2.05 -20.74 4.63
CA LYS A 115 3.31 -20.00 4.43
C LYS A 115 3.11 -18.64 3.78
N VAL A 116 2.14 -18.54 2.87
CA VAL A 116 1.78 -17.27 2.21
C VAL A 116 0.48 -16.72 2.78
N GLU A 117 0.38 -15.39 2.81
CA GLU A 117 -0.83 -14.70 3.24
C GLU A 117 -1.83 -14.54 2.08
N VAL A 118 -3.10 -14.39 2.43
CA VAL A 118 -4.16 -14.11 1.46
C VAL A 118 -4.16 -12.63 1.12
N ASN A 119 -4.27 -12.33 -0.17
CA ASN A 119 -4.39 -10.97 -0.66
C ASN A 119 -5.81 -10.43 -0.47
N SER A 120 -5.91 -9.25 0.14
CA SER A 120 -7.17 -8.53 0.30
C SER A 120 -7.01 -7.07 -0.15
N ASP A 121 -8.12 -6.35 -0.27
CA ASP A 121 -8.11 -4.95 -0.72
C ASP A 121 -7.40 -4.02 0.29
N LEU A 122 -7.46 -4.34 1.60
CA LEU A 122 -6.77 -3.59 2.66
C LEU A 122 -5.39 -4.16 3.04
N ASP A 123 -5.12 -5.41 2.68
CA ASP A 123 -3.85 -6.10 2.88
C ASP A 123 -3.31 -6.64 1.54
N PRO A 124 -2.75 -5.78 0.67
CA PRO A 124 -2.33 -6.14 -0.68
C PRO A 124 -0.96 -6.86 -0.72
N ILE A 125 -0.82 -7.95 0.04
CA ILE A 125 0.45 -8.68 0.24
C ILE A 125 1.04 -9.25 -1.06
N SER A 126 0.22 -9.52 -2.08
CA SER A 126 0.72 -10.03 -3.37
C SER A 126 1.65 -9.06 -4.06
N TYR A 127 1.56 -7.76 -3.76
CA TYR A 127 2.50 -6.77 -4.27
C TYR A 127 3.93 -7.03 -3.76
N LEU A 128 4.08 -7.40 -2.49
CA LEU A 128 5.38 -7.76 -1.91
C LEU A 128 5.97 -9.00 -2.60
N TYR A 129 5.15 -10.04 -2.82
CA TYR A 129 5.61 -11.25 -3.50
C TYR A 129 5.96 -10.98 -4.95
N ALA A 130 5.18 -10.15 -5.65
CA ALA A 130 5.47 -9.73 -7.02
C ALA A 130 6.78 -8.95 -7.12
N VAL A 131 7.02 -7.97 -6.23
CA VAL A 131 8.27 -7.21 -6.17
C VAL A 131 9.44 -8.12 -5.82
N SER A 132 9.26 -9.06 -4.89
CA SER A 132 10.28 -10.04 -4.52
C SER A 132 10.65 -10.93 -5.70
N PHE A 133 9.66 -11.41 -6.47
CA PHE A 133 9.88 -12.18 -7.70
C PHE A 133 10.57 -11.34 -8.79
N TRP A 134 10.10 -10.12 -9.06
CA TRP A 134 10.74 -9.22 -10.01
C TRP A 134 12.20 -8.97 -9.67
N ASN A 135 12.50 -8.82 -8.38
CA ASN A 135 13.87 -8.61 -7.92
C ASN A 135 14.79 -9.82 -8.15
N THR A 136 14.26 -11.04 -8.32
CA THR A 136 15.07 -12.22 -8.67
C THR A 136 15.67 -12.15 -10.08
N HIS A 137 15.18 -11.26 -10.95
CA HIS A 137 15.75 -11.03 -12.28
C HIS A 137 16.99 -10.14 -12.26
N PHE A 138 17.28 -9.50 -11.13
CA PHE A 138 18.42 -8.61 -10.99
C PHE A 138 19.47 -9.26 -10.07
N ASP A 139 20.73 -9.25 -10.51
CA ASP A 139 21.90 -9.63 -9.70
C ASP A 139 22.21 -8.54 -8.67
N GLY A 140 21.31 -8.38 -7.69
CA GLY A 140 21.38 -7.36 -6.64
C GLY A 140 21.63 -7.97 -5.26
N PRO A 141 22.37 -7.28 -4.38
CA PRO A 141 22.65 -7.78 -3.04
C PRO A 141 21.37 -7.84 -2.21
N GLY A 142 20.96 -9.03 -1.77
CA GLY A 142 20.14 -9.27 -0.57
C GLY A 142 18.73 -8.66 -0.47
N ILE A 143 18.29 -7.77 -1.36
CA ILE A 143 16.99 -7.07 -1.26
C ILE A 143 15.83 -8.07 -1.26
N ALA A 144 15.89 -9.12 -2.10
CA ALA A 144 14.88 -10.17 -2.11
C ALA A 144 14.81 -10.90 -0.76
N GLY A 145 15.96 -11.15 -0.12
CA GLY A 145 16.03 -11.72 1.22
C GLY A 145 15.47 -10.80 2.30
N MET A 146 15.77 -9.49 2.22
CA MET A 146 15.21 -8.49 3.12
C MET A 146 13.68 -8.41 3.02
N LEU A 147 13.14 -8.38 1.80
CA LEU A 147 11.70 -8.37 1.55
C LEU A 147 11.02 -9.66 2.04
N LYS A 148 11.66 -10.81 1.86
CA LYS A 148 11.16 -12.10 2.36
C LYS A 148 11.15 -12.19 3.89
N GLY A 149 12.10 -11.53 4.55
CA GLY A 149 12.16 -11.39 6.00
C GLY A 149 11.19 -10.36 6.57
N ALA A 150 10.62 -9.50 5.73
CA ALA A 150 9.73 -8.42 6.13
C ALA A 150 8.33 -8.94 6.48
N LYS A 151 8.21 -9.57 7.64
CA LYS A 151 6.94 -10.00 8.22
C LYS A 151 6.38 -8.91 9.13
N ARG A 152 5.06 -8.88 9.32
CA ARG A 152 4.36 -7.95 10.23
C ARG A 152 5.06 -7.75 11.60
N PRO A 153 5.39 -8.80 12.39
CA PRO A 153 6.03 -8.60 13.70
C PRO A 153 7.44 -8.01 13.60
N VAL A 154 8.19 -8.33 12.54
CA VAL A 154 9.54 -7.80 12.32
C VAL A 154 9.49 -6.30 12.04
N ILE A 155 8.54 -5.86 11.22
CA ILE A 155 8.35 -4.43 10.92
C ILE A 155 7.91 -3.68 12.18
N TRP A 156 6.98 -4.22 12.98
CA TRP A 156 6.57 -3.58 14.23
C TRP A 156 7.71 -3.51 15.26
N ALA A 157 8.51 -4.57 15.38
CA ALA A 157 9.69 -4.56 16.25
C ALA A 157 10.73 -3.53 15.79
N ALA A 158 10.98 -3.43 14.48
CA ALA A 158 11.87 -2.43 13.91
C ALA A 158 11.36 -1.00 14.15
N ALA A 159 10.06 -0.76 13.94
CA ALA A 159 9.43 0.52 14.20
C ALA A 159 9.54 0.91 15.68
N ALA A 160 9.27 -0.01 16.60
CA ALA A 160 9.41 0.21 18.04
C ALA A 160 10.87 0.50 18.44
N ALA A 161 11.83 -0.24 17.89
CA ALA A 161 13.26 -0.02 18.12
C ALA A 161 13.70 1.37 17.62
N ILE A 162 13.28 1.77 16.42
CA ILE A 162 13.55 3.11 15.87
C ILE A 162 12.95 4.20 16.76
N CYS A 163 11.69 4.06 17.17
CA CYS A 163 11.04 5.03 18.06
C CYS A 163 11.76 5.12 19.41
N GLY A 164 12.18 3.99 19.98
CA GLY A 164 12.96 3.94 21.23
C GLY A 164 14.32 4.61 21.11
N LEU A 165 15.03 4.39 19.99
CA LEU A 165 16.31 5.04 19.71
C LEU A 165 16.16 6.56 19.53
N ILE A 166 15.10 7.01 18.86
CA ILE A 166 14.78 8.43 18.72
C ILE A 166 14.57 9.04 20.11
N LEU A 167 13.70 8.46 20.94
CA LEU A 167 13.44 8.95 22.30
C LEU A 167 14.73 9.00 23.13
N LEU A 168 15.54 7.93 23.11
CA LEU A 168 16.80 7.86 23.83
C LEU A 168 17.77 8.96 23.38
N PHE A 169 17.91 9.16 22.07
CA PHE A 169 18.79 10.19 21.49
C PHE A 169 18.39 11.60 21.96
N PHE A 170 17.10 11.90 22.05
CA PHE A 170 16.61 13.20 22.47
C PHE A 170 16.67 13.41 23.99
N ILE A 171 16.41 12.38 24.79
CA ILE A 171 16.55 12.43 26.27
C ILE A 171 18.00 12.73 26.66
N LEU A 172 18.98 12.16 25.94
CA LEU A 172 20.40 12.36 26.22
C LEU A 172 20.98 13.67 25.61
N GLY A 173 20.23 14.35 24.74
CA GLY A 173 20.74 15.42 23.85
C GLY A 173 20.77 16.85 24.42
N GLY A 174 20.18 17.12 25.59
CA GLY A 174 20.19 18.44 26.24
C GLY A 174 19.59 19.60 25.40
N ARG A 175 19.98 20.86 25.63
CA ARG A 175 19.40 22.07 24.98
C ARG A 175 19.46 22.09 23.44
N ARG A 176 20.36 21.35 22.79
CA ARG A 176 20.41 21.20 21.31
C ARG A 176 19.29 20.28 20.77
N ALA A 177 18.51 19.65 21.66
CA ALA A 177 17.36 18.84 21.32
C ALA A 177 16.23 19.64 20.68
N ARG A 178 16.00 20.90 21.09
CA ARG A 178 14.86 21.70 20.60
C ARG A 178 14.88 21.92 19.08
N ASP A 179 15.98 22.45 18.54
CA ASP A 179 16.11 22.68 17.09
C ASP A 179 15.98 21.37 16.29
N LYS A 180 16.58 20.29 16.79
CA LYS A 180 16.51 18.97 16.17
C LYS A 180 15.11 18.36 16.26
N ALA A 181 14.37 18.62 17.33
CA ALA A 181 13.01 18.15 17.53
C ALA A 181 12.05 18.84 16.55
N VAL A 182 12.24 20.14 16.32
CA VAL A 182 11.47 20.90 15.32
C VAL A 182 11.72 20.36 13.90
N LEU A 183 12.98 20.08 13.54
CA LEU A 183 13.29 19.44 12.26
C LEU A 183 12.75 18.00 12.18
N GLY A 184 12.83 17.25 13.28
CA GLY A 184 12.24 15.91 13.38
C GLY A 184 10.73 15.90 13.18
N ALA A 185 10.03 16.94 13.62
CA ALA A 185 8.60 17.12 13.38
C ALA A 185 8.30 17.27 11.89
N LEU A 186 9.09 18.07 11.17
CA LEU A 186 8.98 18.19 9.70
C LEU A 186 9.25 16.86 9.00
N THR A 187 10.30 16.14 9.38
CA THR A 187 10.60 14.82 8.80
C THR A 187 9.47 13.81 9.07
N ALA A 188 8.91 13.77 10.28
CA ALA A 188 7.81 12.85 10.59
C ALA A 188 6.49 13.22 9.89
N ALA A 189 6.21 14.52 9.75
CA ALA A 189 5.06 14.99 8.98
C ALA A 189 5.18 14.61 7.51
N GLY A 190 6.29 14.97 6.83
CA GLY A 190 6.52 14.59 5.44
C GLY A 190 6.46 13.07 5.21
N PHE A 191 7.05 12.28 6.11
CA PHE A 191 6.95 10.81 6.10
C PHE A 191 5.49 10.33 6.12
N SER A 192 4.68 10.92 6.99
CA SER A 192 3.31 10.51 7.22
C SER A 192 2.39 10.99 6.10
N GLU A 193 2.58 12.22 5.61
CA GLU A 193 1.85 12.77 4.48
C GLU A 193 2.03 11.89 3.23
N MET A 194 3.26 11.45 2.94
CA MET A 194 3.50 10.57 1.81
C MET A 194 2.91 9.17 1.99
N ILE A 195 2.99 8.57 3.19
CA ILE A 195 2.32 7.30 3.47
C ILE A 195 0.80 7.43 3.27
N MET A 196 0.21 8.50 3.78
CA MET A 196 -1.23 8.74 3.66
C MET A 196 -1.63 8.97 2.20
N GLN A 197 -0.82 9.69 1.43
CA GLN A 197 -1.08 9.92 0.01
C GLN A 197 -1.06 8.59 -0.78
N VAL A 198 -0.06 7.74 -0.56
CA VAL A 198 0.00 6.41 -1.20
C VAL A 198 -1.17 5.53 -0.73
N ALA A 199 -1.48 5.54 0.57
CA ALA A 199 -2.60 4.78 1.13
C ALA A 199 -3.95 5.18 0.50
N VAL A 200 -4.22 6.48 0.34
CA VAL A 200 -5.44 6.97 -0.30
C VAL A 200 -5.50 6.57 -1.77
N ILE A 201 -4.38 6.66 -2.51
CA ILE A 201 -4.31 6.23 -3.91
C ILE A 201 -4.63 4.74 -4.06
N LEU A 202 -3.97 3.88 -3.27
CA LEU A 202 -4.16 2.43 -3.33
C LEU A 202 -5.58 2.03 -2.91
N SER A 203 -6.12 2.68 -1.88
CA SER A 203 -7.50 2.46 -1.44
C SER A 203 -8.50 2.83 -2.52
N PHE A 204 -8.29 3.96 -3.18
CA PHE A 204 -9.14 4.40 -4.27
C PHE A 204 -9.08 3.42 -5.47
N GLN A 205 -7.88 2.95 -5.81
CA GLN A 205 -7.66 1.94 -6.85
C GLN A 205 -8.35 0.62 -6.53
N ALA A 206 -8.31 0.16 -5.28
CA ALA A 206 -8.97 -1.06 -4.86
C ALA A 206 -10.51 -0.99 -5.02
N ILE A 207 -11.10 0.19 -4.75
CA ILE A 207 -12.57 0.38 -4.84
C ILE A 207 -13.04 0.55 -6.28
N TYR A 208 -12.36 1.40 -7.08
CA TYR A 208 -12.84 1.79 -8.41
C TYR A 208 -12.20 1.03 -9.57
N GLY A 209 -11.09 0.31 -9.35
CA GLY A 209 -10.39 -0.46 -10.38
C GLY A 209 -9.66 0.38 -11.44
N TYR A 210 -9.92 1.68 -11.54
CA TYR A 210 -9.23 2.63 -12.42
C TYR A 210 -9.07 3.99 -11.71
N ALA A 211 -7.95 4.69 -11.93
CA ALA A 211 -7.66 5.88 -11.14
C ALA A 211 -7.07 7.08 -11.91
N PHE A 212 -6.98 7.03 -13.25
CA PHE A 212 -6.18 8.01 -14.01
C PHE A 212 -6.53 9.49 -13.74
N TYR A 213 -7.80 9.90 -13.82
CA TYR A 213 -8.14 11.31 -13.54
C TYR A 213 -8.31 11.61 -12.04
N LYS A 214 -8.70 10.61 -11.23
CA LYS A 214 -8.95 10.76 -9.79
C LYS A 214 -7.66 10.89 -9.00
N ILE A 215 -6.56 10.27 -9.43
CA ILE A 215 -5.21 10.51 -8.86
C ILE A 215 -4.85 11.99 -8.99
N GLY A 216 -5.15 12.61 -10.14
CA GLY A 216 -4.96 14.05 -10.34
C GLY A 216 -5.72 14.88 -9.30
N ILE A 217 -6.97 14.51 -8.99
CA ILE A 217 -7.79 15.18 -7.96
C ILE A 217 -7.21 14.95 -6.56
N ILE A 218 -6.75 13.74 -6.24
CA ILE A 218 -6.11 13.39 -4.95
C ILE A 218 -4.85 14.23 -4.72
N ILE A 219 -4.00 14.36 -5.74
CA ILE A 219 -2.78 15.16 -5.66
C ILE A 219 -3.12 16.66 -5.60
N ALA A 220 -4.06 17.12 -6.44
CA ALA A 220 -4.49 18.51 -6.44
C ALA A 220 -5.15 18.92 -5.11
N SER A 221 -5.95 18.04 -4.49
CA SER A 221 -6.56 18.31 -3.19
C SER A 221 -5.51 18.43 -2.09
N PHE A 222 -4.49 17.56 -2.08
CA PHE A 222 -3.35 17.67 -1.17
C PHE A 222 -2.59 18.99 -1.36
N MET A 223 -2.25 19.35 -2.61
CA MET A 223 -1.53 20.59 -2.92
C MET A 223 -2.33 21.84 -2.58
N ALA A 224 -3.65 21.84 -2.86
CA ALA A 224 -4.55 22.89 -2.42
C ALA A 224 -4.57 23.01 -0.89
N GLY A 225 -4.55 21.87 -0.19
CA GLY A 225 -4.46 21.81 1.27
C GLY A 225 -3.18 22.50 1.77
N LEU A 226 -2.02 22.15 1.22
CA LEU A 226 -0.73 22.78 1.57
C LEU A 226 -0.77 24.30 1.39
N ALA A 227 -1.28 24.76 0.25
CA ALA A 227 -1.41 26.19 -0.03
C ALA A 227 -2.35 26.90 0.97
N LEU A 228 -3.52 26.31 1.24
CA LEU A 228 -4.48 26.83 2.22
C LEU A 228 -3.88 26.87 3.63
N GLY A 229 -3.19 25.80 4.05
CA GLY A 229 -2.53 25.71 5.34
C GLY A 229 -1.48 26.82 5.54
N GLY A 230 -0.68 27.08 4.51
CA GLY A 230 0.32 28.15 4.54
C GLY A 230 -0.31 29.54 4.67
N VAL A 231 -1.41 29.80 3.95
CA VAL A 231 -2.16 31.07 4.04
C VAL A 231 -2.81 31.23 5.42
N ILE A 232 -3.45 30.16 5.94
CA ILE A 232 -4.08 30.15 7.27
C ILE A 232 -3.04 30.47 8.34
N TRP A 233 -1.88 29.83 8.31
CA TRP A 233 -0.81 30.14 9.25
C TRP A 233 -0.27 31.56 9.07
N GLY A 234 -0.10 32.02 7.83
CA GLY A 234 0.32 33.40 7.54
C GLY A 234 -0.60 34.45 8.19
N GLY A 235 -1.91 34.22 8.19
CA GLY A 235 -2.89 35.08 8.86
C GLY A 235 -2.88 34.98 10.39
N ILE A 236 -2.82 33.75 10.93
CA ILE A 236 -2.93 33.47 12.38
C ILE A 236 -1.62 33.75 13.14
N SER A 237 -0.47 33.60 12.48
CA SER A 237 0.86 33.70 13.09
C SER A 237 1.14 35.03 13.79
N ARG A 238 0.45 36.11 13.38
CA ARG A 238 0.55 37.45 14.01
C ARG A 238 0.01 37.49 15.44
N ASN A 239 -0.93 36.61 15.78
CA ASN A 239 -1.65 36.62 17.06
C ASN A 239 -1.13 35.55 18.04
N PHE A 240 -0.19 34.69 17.63
CA PHE A 240 0.32 33.62 18.48
C PHE A 240 1.68 33.98 19.08
N GLU A 241 1.69 34.31 20.38
CA GLU A 241 2.92 34.62 21.11
C GLU A 241 3.84 33.40 21.30
N ASN A 242 3.27 32.21 21.53
CA ASN A 242 4.04 30.98 21.77
C ASN A 242 3.94 30.01 20.58
N LYS A 243 4.86 30.16 19.63
CA LYS A 243 4.96 29.31 18.44
C LYS A 243 5.21 27.83 18.78
N MET A 244 5.93 27.51 19.85
CA MET A 244 6.18 26.12 20.22
C MET A 244 4.89 25.41 20.67
N LYS A 245 4.04 26.08 21.45
CA LYS A 245 2.70 25.54 21.80
C LYS A 245 1.84 25.33 20.55
N ALA A 246 1.89 26.26 19.59
CA ALA A 246 1.19 26.10 18.32
C ALA A 246 1.71 24.87 17.55
N LEU A 247 3.03 24.63 17.54
CA LEU A 247 3.62 23.49 16.86
C LEU A 247 3.17 22.17 17.51
N ILE A 248 3.15 22.10 18.84
CA ILE A 248 2.64 20.94 19.58
C ILE A 248 1.17 20.67 19.24
N LEU A 249 0.32 21.70 19.19
CA LEU A 249 -1.09 21.56 18.84
C LEU A 249 -1.30 21.05 17.41
N VAL A 250 -0.53 21.57 16.45
CA VAL A 250 -0.55 21.10 15.06
C VAL A 250 -0.06 19.66 14.98
N GLN A 251 1.03 19.32 15.69
CA GLN A 251 1.58 17.98 15.74
C GLN A 251 0.59 16.95 16.32
N ILE A 252 -0.23 17.33 17.32
CA ILE A 252 -1.34 16.49 17.81
C ILE A 252 -2.31 16.19 16.67
N GLY A 253 -2.66 17.20 15.86
CA GLY A 253 -3.45 17.00 14.65
C GLY A 253 -2.81 15.98 13.71
N VAL A 254 -1.52 16.13 13.42
CA VAL A 254 -0.77 15.19 12.55
C VAL A 254 -0.69 13.78 13.13
N CYS A 255 -0.70 13.61 14.45
CA CYS A 255 -0.77 12.27 15.08
C CYS A 255 -2.13 11.60 14.86
N ILE A 256 -3.22 12.36 14.91
CA ILE A 256 -4.59 11.84 14.83
C ILE A 256 -4.98 11.57 13.37
N MET A 257 -4.54 12.41 12.44
CA MET A 257 -5.01 12.34 11.05
C MET A 257 -4.77 11.01 10.35
N PRO A 258 -3.64 10.30 10.51
CA PRO A 258 -3.47 8.97 9.91
C PRO A 258 -4.57 7.98 10.31
N LEU A 259 -5.13 8.13 11.51
CA LEU A 259 -6.22 7.27 12.02
C LEU A 259 -7.58 7.60 11.38
N SER A 260 -7.73 8.77 10.75
CA SER A 260 -8.98 9.14 10.08
C SER A 260 -9.32 8.23 8.90
N LEU A 261 -8.31 7.69 8.19
CA LEU A 261 -8.52 6.82 7.04
C LEU A 261 -9.04 5.43 7.43
N PRO A 262 -8.46 4.71 8.42
CA PRO A 262 -9.08 3.50 8.99
C PRO A 262 -10.50 3.75 9.50
N LEU A 263 -10.75 4.87 10.18
CA LEU A 263 -12.08 5.21 10.67
C LEU A 263 -13.08 5.43 9.53
N LEU A 264 -12.64 6.04 8.42
CA LEU A 264 -13.44 6.19 7.21
C LEU A 264 -13.81 4.81 6.64
N PHE A 265 -12.89 3.83 6.58
CA PHE A 265 -13.22 2.49 6.11
C PHE A 265 -14.20 1.76 7.01
N VAL A 266 -14.02 1.84 8.33
CA VAL A 266 -14.96 1.26 9.29
C VAL A 266 -16.35 1.88 9.09
N TRP A 267 -16.42 3.21 8.96
CA TRP A 267 -17.67 3.93 8.72
C TRP A 267 -18.34 3.51 7.41
N LEU A 268 -17.58 3.41 6.31
CA LEU A 268 -18.12 2.96 5.03
C LEU A 268 -18.61 1.52 5.09
N SER A 269 -17.87 0.63 5.72
CA SER A 269 -18.23 -0.80 5.84
C SER A 269 -19.50 -1.03 6.67
N GLY A 270 -19.77 -0.18 7.66
CA GLY A 270 -20.98 -0.25 8.50
C GLY A 270 -22.23 0.33 7.86
N THR A 271 -22.11 1.02 6.72
CA THR A 271 -23.25 1.66 6.04
C THR A 271 -23.83 0.76 4.95
N HIS A 272 -25.10 0.39 5.07
CA HIS A 272 -25.81 -0.39 4.03
C HIS A 272 -26.40 0.46 2.89
N SER A 273 -26.30 1.79 2.97
CA SER A 273 -26.82 2.70 1.94
C SER A 273 -25.82 2.88 0.80
N ALA A 274 -26.25 2.53 -0.41
CA ALA A 274 -25.47 2.71 -1.64
C ALA A 274 -25.09 4.18 -1.88
N ALA A 275 -25.96 5.13 -1.50
CA ALA A 275 -25.69 6.56 -1.65
C ALA A 275 -24.55 7.03 -0.74
N ILE A 276 -24.51 6.55 0.51
CA ILE A 276 -23.46 6.91 1.48
C ILE A 276 -22.12 6.31 1.05
N SER A 277 -22.12 5.06 0.59
CA SER A 277 -20.94 4.40 0.03
C SER A 277 -20.41 5.14 -1.21
N ALA A 278 -21.28 5.57 -2.11
CA ALA A 278 -20.91 6.32 -3.31
C ALA A 278 -20.34 7.70 -3.00
N LEU A 279 -20.91 8.43 -2.04
CA LEU A 279 -20.40 9.72 -1.57
C LEU A 279 -19.04 9.57 -0.88
N GLY A 280 -18.92 8.56 -0.02
CA GLY A 280 -17.70 8.28 0.72
C GLY A 280 -16.52 7.93 -0.17
N ALA A 281 -16.70 6.94 -1.03
CA ALA A 281 -15.66 6.51 -1.96
C ALA A 281 -15.42 7.55 -3.08
N GLY A 282 -16.46 8.23 -3.55
CA GLY A 282 -16.39 9.08 -4.74
C GLY A 282 -15.88 10.50 -4.48
N ILE A 283 -16.14 11.02 -3.28
CA ILE A 283 -15.87 12.41 -2.90
C ILE A 283 -15.00 12.49 -1.64
N LEU A 284 -15.40 11.84 -0.53
CA LEU A 284 -14.69 11.99 0.74
C LEU A 284 -13.27 11.41 0.68
N LEU A 285 -13.11 10.22 0.09
CA LEU A 285 -11.79 9.60 -0.02
C LEU A 285 -10.82 10.43 -0.88
N PRO A 286 -11.17 10.88 -2.11
CA PRO A 286 -10.28 11.75 -2.92
C PRO A 286 -9.98 13.13 -2.33
N LEU A 287 -10.86 13.65 -1.47
CA LEU A 287 -10.68 14.95 -0.82
C LEU A 287 -10.02 14.83 0.56
N SER A 288 -9.93 13.63 1.15
CA SER A 288 -9.25 13.42 2.41
C SER A 288 -7.80 13.96 2.46
N PRO A 289 -6.98 13.90 1.38
CA PRO A 289 -5.65 14.49 1.35
C PRO A 289 -5.62 16.01 1.60
N LEU A 290 -6.71 16.73 1.32
CA LEU A 290 -6.83 18.16 1.61
C LEU A 290 -6.53 18.46 3.08
N VAL A 291 -7.05 17.63 3.99
CA VAL A 291 -6.90 17.85 5.44
C VAL A 291 -5.45 17.63 5.87
N PHE A 292 -4.79 16.60 5.33
CA PHE A 292 -3.37 16.36 5.56
C PHE A 292 -2.53 17.52 5.03
N GLY A 293 -2.82 17.98 3.80
CA GLY A 293 -2.16 19.13 3.21
C GLY A 293 -2.33 20.40 4.03
N VAL A 294 -3.52 20.68 4.58
CA VAL A 294 -3.72 21.87 5.44
C VAL A 294 -2.82 21.81 6.67
N LEU A 295 -2.70 20.66 7.33
CA LEU A 295 -1.82 20.53 8.50
C LEU A 295 -0.35 20.66 8.13
N GLY A 296 0.11 20.01 7.07
CA GLY A 296 1.48 20.17 6.56
C GLY A 296 1.81 21.61 6.19
N GLY A 297 0.85 22.28 5.53
CA GLY A 297 0.95 23.67 5.12
C GLY A 297 1.00 24.65 6.30
N ILE A 298 0.40 24.32 7.44
CA ILE A 298 0.53 25.08 8.69
C ILE A 298 1.86 24.75 9.37
N GLN A 299 2.21 23.47 9.45
CA GLN A 299 3.37 22.97 10.17
C GLN A 299 4.69 23.47 9.59
N PHE A 300 4.82 23.48 8.26
CA PHE A 300 6.03 23.90 7.57
C PHE A 300 6.49 25.33 7.92
N PRO A 301 5.71 26.40 7.64
CA PRO A 301 6.12 27.76 7.95
C PRO A 301 6.26 28.02 9.46
N LEU A 302 5.48 27.31 10.29
CA LEU A 302 5.58 27.39 11.74
C LEU A 302 6.91 26.84 12.25
N ALA A 303 7.28 25.61 11.87
CA ALA A 303 8.51 24.96 12.27
C ALA A 303 9.74 25.69 11.69
N ALA A 304 9.70 26.11 10.43
CA ALA A 304 10.76 26.93 9.82
C ALA A 304 10.94 28.26 10.56
N GLY A 305 9.84 28.89 10.99
CA GLY A 305 9.86 30.10 11.78
C GLY A 305 10.51 29.93 13.15
N ILE A 306 10.27 28.80 13.83
CA ILE A 306 10.90 28.46 15.12
C ILE A 306 12.38 28.15 14.92
N TYR A 307 12.75 27.33 13.94
CA TYR A 307 14.14 26.94 13.67
C TYR A 307 15.03 28.14 13.32
N ARG A 308 14.44 29.20 12.78
CA ARG A 308 15.10 30.47 12.46
C ARG A 308 15.43 31.30 13.71
N GLU A 309 14.71 31.15 14.81
CA GLU A 309 14.93 31.99 16.01
C GLU A 309 16.38 31.82 16.51
N GLY A 310 17.20 32.88 16.35
CA GLY A 310 18.63 32.87 16.69
C GLY A 310 19.58 32.57 15.52
N LYS A 311 19.11 32.49 14.26
CA LYS A 311 19.94 32.29 13.06
C LYS A 311 19.84 33.49 12.10
N SER A 312 20.99 33.92 11.57
CA SER A 312 21.13 35.14 10.75
C SER A 312 20.56 35.01 9.33
N GLU A 313 20.60 33.81 8.73
CA GLU A 313 20.25 33.63 7.31
C GLU A 313 18.90 32.93 7.12
N ILE A 314 17.94 33.69 6.57
CA ILE A 314 16.57 33.21 6.29
C ILE A 314 16.60 32.04 5.28
N GLY A 315 17.40 32.17 4.22
CA GLY A 315 17.50 31.15 3.17
C GLY A 315 18.04 29.82 3.67
N HIS A 316 19.07 29.85 4.52
CA HIS A 316 19.66 28.63 5.08
C HIS A 316 18.67 27.89 6.01
N ALA A 317 17.97 28.62 6.89
CA ALA A 317 16.99 28.01 7.78
C ALA A 317 15.81 27.38 7.03
N ALA A 318 15.28 28.06 6.00
CA ALA A 318 14.22 27.54 5.15
C ALA A 318 14.69 26.33 4.33
N GLY A 319 15.91 26.36 3.79
CA GLY A 319 16.49 25.25 3.04
C GLY A 319 16.67 23.98 3.89
N ILE A 320 17.14 24.10 5.13
CA ILE A 320 17.26 22.96 6.05
C ILE A 320 15.88 22.40 6.44
N ALA A 321 14.91 23.26 6.73
CA ALA A 321 13.55 22.83 7.03
C ALA A 321 12.91 22.08 5.84
N TYR A 322 13.09 22.59 4.62
CA TYR A 322 12.64 21.94 3.40
C TYR A 322 13.36 20.61 3.13
N GLY A 323 14.67 20.55 3.37
CA GLY A 323 15.42 19.30 3.29
C GLY A 323 14.94 18.24 4.29
N ALA A 324 14.60 18.65 5.52
CA ALA A 324 14.07 17.75 6.55
C ALA A 324 12.71 17.17 6.16
N ASP A 325 11.82 18.00 5.62
CA ASP A 325 10.51 17.58 5.11
C ASP A 325 10.64 16.61 3.92
N LEU A 326 11.41 16.99 2.90
CA LEU A 326 11.66 16.15 1.72
C LEU A 326 12.31 14.81 2.07
N THR A 327 13.22 14.79 3.05
CA THR A 327 13.85 13.54 3.52
C THR A 327 12.80 12.61 4.11
N GLY A 328 11.92 13.16 4.95
CA GLY A 328 10.78 12.43 5.51
C GLY A 328 9.87 11.88 4.43
N ALA A 329 9.44 12.75 3.52
CA ALA A 329 8.59 12.40 2.39
C ALA A 329 9.20 11.31 1.50
N CYS A 330 10.49 11.40 1.18
CA CYS A 330 11.20 10.38 0.39
C CYS A 330 11.19 9.01 1.10
N ILE A 331 11.53 8.97 2.38
CA ILE A 331 11.51 7.74 3.18
C ILE A 331 10.09 7.18 3.27
N GLY A 332 9.09 8.04 3.47
CA GLY A 332 7.67 7.66 3.57
C GLY A 332 7.12 7.11 2.26
N ALA A 333 7.46 7.72 1.13
CA ALA A 333 7.06 7.24 -0.19
C ALA A 333 7.69 5.89 -0.52
N LEU A 334 9.01 5.75 -0.30
CA LEU A 334 9.75 4.53 -0.57
C LEU A 334 9.27 3.38 0.33
N LEU A 335 9.31 3.56 1.66
CA LEU A 335 8.91 2.52 2.60
C LEU A 335 7.40 2.26 2.57
N GLY A 336 6.58 3.30 2.40
CA GLY A 336 5.13 3.20 2.32
C GLY A 336 4.68 2.27 1.20
N ALA A 337 5.09 2.56 -0.04
CA ALA A 337 4.67 1.81 -1.21
C ALA A 337 5.31 0.42 -1.32
N SER A 338 6.59 0.29 -0.96
CA SER A 338 7.34 -0.97 -1.17
C SER A 338 7.22 -1.98 -0.03
N LEU A 339 7.02 -1.53 1.22
CA LEU A 339 7.17 -2.38 2.40
C LEU A 339 5.99 -2.27 3.38
N LEU A 340 5.70 -1.07 3.88
CA LEU A 340 4.73 -0.86 4.95
C LEU A 340 3.32 -1.23 4.52
N ILE A 341 2.84 -0.71 3.37
CA ILE A 341 1.48 -1.00 2.91
C ILE A 341 1.33 -2.46 2.44
N PRO A 342 2.25 -3.05 1.65
CA PRO A 342 2.13 -4.45 1.26
C PRO A 342 2.14 -5.42 2.45
N VAL A 343 2.96 -5.18 3.48
CA VAL A 343 3.12 -6.10 4.62
C VAL A 343 2.11 -5.84 5.75
N LEU A 344 1.97 -4.57 6.17
CA LEU A 344 1.10 -4.21 7.30
C LEU A 344 -0.35 -3.95 6.87
N GLY A 345 -0.60 -3.86 5.56
CA GLY A 345 -1.83 -3.35 5.02
C GLY A 345 -1.92 -1.82 5.11
N ILE A 346 -2.96 -1.25 4.49
CA ILE A 346 -3.23 0.19 4.52
C ILE A 346 -3.41 0.66 5.97
N VAL A 347 -4.19 -0.07 6.76
CA VAL A 347 -4.48 0.29 8.16
C VAL A 347 -3.22 0.23 9.03
N GLY A 348 -2.39 -0.82 8.87
CA GLY A 348 -1.15 -0.93 9.64
C GLY A 348 -0.12 0.14 9.28
N ALA A 349 -0.05 0.55 8.01
CA ALA A 349 0.77 1.69 7.58
C ALA A 349 0.32 3.01 8.21
N CYS A 350 -1.00 3.25 8.33
CA CYS A 350 -1.55 4.40 9.05
C CYS A 350 -1.13 4.40 10.53
N PHE A 351 -1.19 3.24 11.19
CA PHE A 351 -0.72 3.12 12.58
C PHE A 351 0.79 3.34 12.71
N ALA A 352 1.61 2.88 11.76
CA ALA A 352 3.05 3.13 11.75
C ALA A 352 3.36 4.63 11.60
N ALA A 353 2.63 5.34 10.72
CA ALA A 353 2.73 6.80 10.58
C ALA A 353 2.30 7.53 11.87
N ALA A 354 1.19 7.10 12.50
CA ALA A 354 0.75 7.67 13.77
C ALA A 354 1.79 7.46 14.89
N LEU A 355 2.37 6.26 14.99
CA LEU A 355 3.40 5.92 15.98
C LEU A 355 4.64 6.83 15.85
N MET A 356 5.10 7.06 14.62
CA MET A 356 6.23 7.96 14.37
C MET A 356 5.92 9.40 14.82
N ASN A 357 4.73 9.92 14.49
CA ASN A 357 4.33 11.26 14.90
C ASN A 357 4.16 11.41 16.42
N VAL A 358 3.58 10.40 17.09
CA VAL A 358 3.42 10.38 18.55
C VAL A 358 4.78 10.38 19.23
N THR A 359 5.74 9.63 18.68
CA THR A 359 7.12 9.62 19.17
C THR A 359 7.73 11.02 19.09
N ILE A 360 7.57 11.71 17.97
CA ILE A 360 8.08 13.08 17.82
C ILE A 360 7.31 14.10 18.67
N LEU A 361 6.00 13.92 18.86
CA LEU A 361 5.21 14.74 19.78
C LEU A 361 5.75 14.62 21.22
N ALA A 362 6.06 13.40 21.67
CA ALA A 362 6.69 13.18 22.97
C ALA A 362 8.05 13.88 23.05
N VAL A 363 8.87 13.79 21.99
CA VAL A 363 10.15 14.52 21.92
C VAL A 363 9.94 16.04 22.03
N LEU A 364 8.97 16.61 21.33
CA LEU A 364 8.66 18.05 21.38
C LEU A 364 8.17 18.51 22.76
N MET A 365 7.45 17.65 23.49
CA MET A 365 7.01 17.94 24.85
C MET A 365 8.14 17.86 25.88
N LEU A 366 9.18 17.06 25.60
CA LEU A 366 10.37 16.91 26.44
C LEU A 366 11.44 17.99 26.20
N SER A 367 11.41 18.66 25.04
CA SER A 367 12.37 19.70 24.64
C SER A 367 11.97 21.10 25.05
#